data_AF-A0AAE1PAC5-F1
#
_entry.id   AF-A0AAE1PAC5-F1
#
_cell.length_a   1.000
_cell.length_b   1.000
_cell.length_c   1.000
_cell.angle_alpha   90.00
_cell.angle_beta   90.00
_cell.angle_gamma   90.00
#
_symmetry.space_group_name_H-M   'P 1'
#
loop_
_entity.id
_entity.type
_entity.pdbx_description
1 polymer ?
#
loop_
_entity_poly.entity_id
_entity_poly.type
_entity_poly.pdbx_seq_one_letter_code
_entity_poly.pdbx_strand_id
1 'polypeptide(L)'
;MTKFYCSSWMQVAGLKNYAVPPNYDDIVIPTDRQRLRVLQKVPQYHGGTRPPKMTKRLDLIRGEEEVHRDLLLGQYGIVAKRGGMLRHGHIEMIRMSVARKMNTSKMYAIWRIDAPWKPITRRGQGKRMGGGKGAIDHYVTPIKAERIIMEVAGKCSFEEAKPFLKMIAHILPFPAEAVSKETLEASRKETRRLEEEDINPYTFKYLIQNNMLGCHKWIREIDRTYWGKYH
;
A
#
# COMPACT_ATOMS: atom_id res chain seq x y z
N MET A 1 -25.47 54.09 -40.77
CA MET A 1 -26.07 53.91 -39.43
C MET A 1 -25.91 52.46 -39.01
N THR A 2 -24.81 52.11 -38.35
CA THR A 2 -24.55 50.78 -37.79
C THR A 2 -25.03 50.77 -36.34
N LYS A 3 -26.10 50.03 -36.05
CA LYS A 3 -26.62 49.83 -34.69
C LYS A 3 -25.67 48.91 -33.93
N PHE A 4 -24.94 49.45 -32.96
CA PHE A 4 -24.25 48.66 -31.95
C PHE A 4 -25.30 48.02 -31.03
N TYR A 5 -25.47 46.70 -31.12
CA TYR A 5 -26.21 45.95 -30.13
C TYR A 5 -25.33 45.80 -28.89
N CYS A 6 -25.67 46.53 -27.82
CA CYS A 6 -25.11 46.30 -26.50
C CYS A 6 -25.66 44.97 -26.00
N SER A 7 -24.81 43.94 -25.93
CA SER A 7 -25.14 42.68 -25.26
C SER A 7 -25.27 42.97 -23.76
N SER A 8 -26.51 42.99 -23.26
CA SER A 8 -26.74 43.07 -21.82
C SER A 8 -26.17 41.82 -21.17
N TRP A 9 -25.07 41.97 -20.44
CA TRP A 9 -24.56 40.95 -19.54
C TRP A 9 -25.56 40.81 -18.39
N MET A 10 -26.48 39.87 -18.53
CA MET A 10 -27.43 39.52 -17.49
C MET A 10 -26.68 38.68 -16.45
N GLN A 11 -26.35 39.27 -15.29
CA GLN A 11 -25.84 38.49 -14.16
C GLN A 11 -26.94 37.55 -13.68
N VAL A 12 -26.89 36.29 -14.12
CA VAL A 12 -27.66 35.22 -13.50
C VAL A 12 -26.99 34.95 -12.16
N ALA A 13 -27.51 35.57 -11.09
CA ALA A 13 -27.16 35.22 -9.72
C ALA A 13 -27.72 33.81 -9.44
N GLY A 14 -27.03 32.78 -9.94
CA GLY A 14 -27.37 31.39 -9.64
C GLY A 14 -27.24 31.14 -8.14
N LEU A 15 -28.30 30.63 -7.52
CA LEU A 15 -28.26 30.11 -6.16
C LEU A 15 -27.09 29.12 -6.05
N LYS A 16 -26.15 29.40 -5.16
CA LYS A 16 -25.03 28.49 -4.89
C LYS A 16 -25.58 27.26 -4.17
N ASN A 17 -25.67 26.14 -4.88
CA ASN A 17 -26.02 24.86 -4.29
C ASN A 17 -24.80 24.30 -3.56
N TYR A 18 -24.73 24.54 -2.24
CA TYR A 18 -23.73 23.91 -1.39
C TYR A 18 -24.17 22.48 -1.09
N ALA A 19 -23.29 21.52 -1.34
CA ALA A 19 -23.52 20.16 -0.88
C ALA A 19 -23.59 20.13 0.65
N VAL A 20 -24.48 19.30 1.19
CA VAL A 20 -24.56 19.08 2.64
C VAL A 20 -23.22 18.52 3.11
N PRO A 21 -22.63 19.05 4.19
CA PRO A 21 -21.37 18.52 4.70
C PRO A 21 -21.56 17.08 5.18
N PRO A 22 -20.54 16.21 5.00
CA PRO A 22 -20.59 14.85 5.49
C PRO A 22 -20.73 14.81 7.01
N ASN A 23 -21.60 13.93 7.51
CA ASN A 23 -21.79 13.69 8.94
C ASN A 23 -20.74 12.67 9.45
N TYR A 24 -20.12 12.96 10.60
CA TYR A 24 -19.11 12.13 11.24
C TYR A 24 -19.45 11.76 12.70
N ASP A 25 -20.71 11.91 13.11
CA ASP A 25 -21.13 11.68 14.50
C ASP A 25 -21.01 10.22 14.92
N ASP A 26 -21.20 9.29 13.98
CA ASP A 26 -21.09 7.84 14.22
C ASP A 26 -19.64 7.37 14.44
N ILE A 27 -18.64 8.19 14.12
CA ILE A 27 -17.22 7.80 14.20
C ILE A 27 -16.69 8.11 15.59
N VAL A 28 -16.51 7.05 16.36
CA VAL A 28 -15.87 7.08 17.68
C VAL A 28 -14.35 7.01 17.51
N ILE A 29 -13.65 8.02 18.00
CA ILE A 29 -12.18 8.05 18.02
C ILE A 29 -11.70 7.38 19.32
N PRO A 30 -10.83 6.37 19.27
CA PRO A 30 -10.27 5.76 20.48
C PRO A 30 -9.43 6.78 21.27
N THR A 31 -9.65 6.90 22.58
CA THR A 31 -8.90 7.84 23.43
C THR A 31 -7.42 7.44 23.57
N ASP A 32 -7.15 6.14 23.71
CA ASP A 32 -5.82 5.66 24.13
C ASP A 32 -4.85 5.39 22.97
N ARG A 33 -5.36 5.25 21.73
CA ARG A 33 -4.59 4.71 20.59
C ARG A 33 -4.74 5.54 19.32
N GLN A 34 -4.56 6.85 19.45
CA GLN A 34 -4.70 7.77 18.32
C GLN A 34 -3.47 7.78 17.40
N ARG A 35 -2.28 7.63 17.99
CA ARG A 35 -1.00 7.65 17.26
C ARG A 35 -0.51 6.24 16.94
N LEU A 36 0.29 6.15 15.88
CA LEU A 36 0.99 4.91 15.53
C LEU A 36 1.94 4.49 16.65
N ARG A 37 1.78 3.24 17.10
CA ARG A 37 2.72 2.62 18.03
C ARG A 37 4.12 2.54 17.43
N VAL A 38 5.13 2.60 18.29
CA VAL A 38 6.52 2.34 17.91
C VAL A 38 6.67 0.84 17.66
N LEU A 39 7.20 0.47 16.49
CA LEU A 39 7.54 -0.92 16.19
C LEU A 39 9.02 -1.17 16.55
N GLN A 40 9.27 -2.31 17.20
CA GLN A 40 10.62 -2.71 17.59
C GLN A 40 11.49 -2.94 16.35
N LYS A 41 12.76 -2.52 16.42
CA LYS A 41 13.72 -2.70 15.31
C LYS A 41 14.14 -4.16 15.13
N VAL A 42 14.19 -4.90 16.24
CA VAL A 42 14.68 -6.27 16.33
C VAL A 42 13.61 -7.10 17.02
N PRO A 43 13.29 -8.31 16.52
CA PRO A 43 12.36 -9.21 17.21
C PRO A 43 12.97 -9.69 18.52
N GLN A 44 12.12 -9.83 19.55
CA GLN A 44 12.55 -10.32 20.85
C GLN A 44 12.59 -11.85 20.84
N TYR A 45 13.74 -12.42 21.21
CA TYR A 45 13.92 -13.86 21.39
C TYR A 45 14.07 -14.17 22.88
N HIS A 46 13.67 -15.38 23.27
CA HIS A 46 13.90 -15.83 24.64
C HIS A 46 15.40 -15.96 24.93
N GLY A 47 15.77 -15.79 26.20
CA GLY A 47 17.16 -15.90 26.65
C GLY A 47 17.79 -17.22 26.21
N GLY A 48 19.06 -17.16 25.78
CA GLY A 48 19.82 -18.32 25.32
C GLY A 48 19.63 -18.70 23.86
N THR A 49 18.57 -18.25 23.18
CA THR A 49 18.38 -18.53 21.75
C THR A 49 19.13 -17.55 20.88
N ARG A 50 19.95 -18.10 19.98
CA ARG A 50 20.58 -17.32 18.92
C ARG A 50 19.56 -17.01 17.83
N PRO A 51 19.43 -15.75 17.38
CA PRO A 51 18.52 -15.42 16.28
C PRO A 51 18.81 -16.26 15.03
N PRO A 52 17.80 -16.93 14.45
CA PRO A 52 18.00 -17.82 13.31
C PRO A 52 18.35 -17.02 12.06
N LYS A 53 19.30 -17.51 11.25
CA LYS A 53 19.67 -16.90 9.97
C LYS A 53 18.83 -17.49 8.83
N MET A 54 17.98 -16.70 8.17
CA MET A 54 17.12 -17.17 7.06
C MET A 54 17.74 -17.02 5.68
N THR A 55 17.41 -17.91 4.74
CA THR A 55 17.71 -17.69 3.31
C THR A 55 17.00 -16.42 2.81
N LYS A 56 17.36 -15.92 1.63
CA LYS A 56 16.83 -14.64 1.13
C LYS A 56 15.31 -14.64 0.96
N ARG A 57 14.67 -15.79 0.74
CA ARG A 57 13.21 -15.97 0.59
C ARG A 57 12.52 -14.83 -0.17
N LEU A 58 12.80 -14.72 -1.48
CA LEU A 58 12.24 -13.68 -2.35
C LEU A 58 10.78 -13.94 -2.73
N ASP A 59 10.31 -15.16 -2.51
CA ASP A 59 8.90 -15.57 -2.57
C ASP A 59 8.00 -14.68 -1.70
N LEU A 60 8.49 -14.22 -0.55
CA LEU A 60 7.72 -13.44 0.43
C LEU A 60 7.29 -12.04 -0.06
N ILE A 61 7.87 -11.54 -1.14
CA ILE A 61 7.52 -10.23 -1.72
C ILE A 61 6.85 -10.37 -3.09
N ARG A 62 6.68 -11.59 -3.58
CA ARG A 62 6.19 -11.87 -4.93
C ARG A 62 4.70 -12.17 -4.91
N GLY A 63 4.02 -11.70 -5.95
CA GLY A 63 2.59 -11.86 -6.11
C GLY A 63 1.78 -10.87 -5.28
N GLU A 64 0.51 -11.19 -5.18
CA GLU A 64 -0.49 -10.45 -4.41
C GLU A 64 -0.57 -10.91 -2.95
N GLU A 65 -0.91 -9.97 -2.07
CA GLU A 65 -1.19 -10.19 -0.66
C GLU A 65 -2.50 -10.95 -0.49
N GLU A 66 -2.62 -12.00 0.31
CA GLU A 66 -3.91 -12.71 0.40
C GLU A 66 -4.82 -12.17 1.50
N VAL A 67 -4.24 -11.81 2.65
CA VAL A 67 -5.00 -11.54 3.89
C VAL A 67 -5.23 -10.04 4.12
N HIS A 68 -4.21 -9.21 3.92
CA HIS A 68 -4.22 -7.81 4.34
C HIS A 68 -4.53 -6.83 3.19
N ARG A 69 -5.49 -7.19 2.33
CA ARG A 69 -5.93 -6.39 1.17
C ARG A 69 -7.07 -5.41 1.48
N ASP A 70 -7.86 -5.68 2.52
CA ASP A 70 -9.05 -4.89 2.86
C ASP A 70 -8.81 -3.96 4.05
N LEU A 71 -9.45 -2.78 4.01
CA LEU A 71 -9.37 -1.75 5.05
C LEU A 71 -10.21 -2.19 6.27
N LEU A 72 -9.58 -2.41 7.41
CA LEU A 72 -10.28 -2.84 8.64
C LEU A 72 -11.05 -1.69 9.29
N LEU A 73 -10.47 -0.48 9.31
CA LEU A 73 -11.13 0.73 9.77
C LEU A 73 -12.12 1.29 8.74
N GLY A 74 -12.06 0.80 7.50
CA GLY A 74 -13.06 1.09 6.47
C GLY A 74 -13.06 2.49 5.87
N GLN A 75 -12.10 3.37 6.23
CA GLN A 75 -12.04 4.73 5.70
C GLN A 75 -10.89 4.93 4.72
N TYR A 76 -9.66 5.11 5.22
CA TYR A 76 -8.50 5.48 4.41
C TYR A 76 -7.28 4.63 4.74
N GLY A 77 -6.39 4.47 3.76
CA GLY A 77 -5.14 3.76 3.97
C GLY A 77 -4.14 3.93 2.84
N ILE A 78 -3.02 3.23 2.98
CA ILE A 78 -1.96 3.19 1.97
C ILE A 78 -1.80 1.76 1.50
N VAL A 79 -2.00 1.55 0.19
CA VAL A 79 -1.87 0.25 -0.47
C VAL A 79 -0.55 0.18 -1.23
N ALA A 80 0.19 -0.90 -1.05
CA ALA A 80 1.38 -1.20 -1.85
C ALA A 80 0.95 -1.63 -3.27
N LYS A 81 1.48 -0.99 -4.31
CA LYS A 81 1.26 -1.41 -5.71
C LYS A 81 2.26 -2.47 -6.17
N ARG A 82 3.38 -2.59 -5.47
CA ARG A 82 4.42 -3.57 -5.76
C ARG A 82 5.01 -4.12 -4.48
N GLY A 83 5.46 -5.38 -4.55
CA GLY A 83 6.13 -6.01 -3.42
C GLY A 83 7.51 -5.42 -3.14
N GLY A 84 7.92 -5.48 -1.88
CA GLY A 84 9.20 -4.94 -1.43
C GLY A 84 9.49 -5.24 0.04
N MET A 85 10.61 -4.73 0.54
CA MET A 85 11.04 -4.95 1.92
C MET A 85 11.08 -3.62 2.69
N LEU A 86 10.35 -3.56 3.80
CA LEU A 86 10.36 -2.42 4.71
C LEU A 86 11.44 -2.58 5.76
N ARG A 87 12.38 -1.62 5.80
CA ARG A 87 13.35 -1.50 6.88
C ARG A 87 12.73 -0.72 8.04
N HIS A 88 13.25 -0.94 9.24
CA HIS A 88 12.85 -0.18 10.43
C HIS A 88 12.93 1.34 10.23
N GLY A 89 13.96 1.83 9.52
CA GLY A 89 14.10 3.26 9.21
C GLY A 89 12.92 3.83 8.40
N HIS A 90 12.38 3.09 7.43
CA HIS A 90 11.19 3.55 6.69
C HIS A 90 9.96 3.63 7.59
N ILE A 91 9.77 2.63 8.44
CA ILE A 91 8.67 2.57 9.41
C ILE A 91 8.73 3.77 10.36
N GLU A 92 9.93 4.07 10.87
CA GLU A 92 10.14 5.20 11.79
C GLU A 92 9.94 6.55 11.11
N MET A 93 10.41 6.71 9.88
CA MET A 93 10.19 7.92 9.07
C MET A 93 8.69 8.16 8.81
N ILE A 94 7.93 7.11 8.50
CA ILE A 94 6.48 7.18 8.35
C ILE A 94 5.82 7.56 9.68
N ARG A 95 6.20 6.89 10.78
CA ARG A 95 5.67 7.16 12.12
C ARG A 95 5.86 8.63 12.51
N MET A 96 7.07 9.16 12.34
CA MET A 96 7.40 10.56 12.61
C MET A 96 6.64 11.52 11.70
N SER A 97 6.45 11.17 10.42
CA SER A 97 5.72 12.02 9.47
C SER A 97 4.23 12.09 9.81
N VAL A 98 3.63 10.98 10.20
CA VAL A 98 2.25 10.92 10.69
C VAL A 98 2.10 11.74 11.97
N ALA A 99 3.00 11.56 12.94
CA ALA A 99 2.97 12.33 14.19
C ALA A 99 3.05 13.85 13.98
N ARG A 100 3.75 14.30 12.92
CA ARG A 100 3.89 15.73 12.58
C ARG A 100 2.70 16.30 11.81
N LYS A 101 2.02 15.50 10.99
CA LYS A 101 1.00 15.99 10.03
C LYS A 101 -0.42 15.64 10.40
N MET A 102 -0.64 14.56 11.15
CA MET A 102 -1.98 14.10 11.50
C MET A 102 -2.54 14.89 12.69
N ASN A 103 -3.77 15.38 12.55
CA ASN A 103 -4.50 15.98 13.66
C ASN A 103 -5.07 14.88 14.56
N THR A 104 -4.43 14.67 15.71
CA THR A 104 -4.75 13.58 16.63
C THR A 104 -6.14 13.73 17.27
N SER A 105 -6.69 14.95 17.35
CA SER A 105 -8.03 15.19 17.90
C SER A 105 -9.16 14.74 16.97
N LYS A 106 -8.89 14.63 15.66
CA LYS A 106 -9.88 14.25 14.64
C LYS A 106 -9.61 12.88 14.03
N MET A 107 -8.35 12.45 14.00
CA MET A 107 -7.90 11.27 13.27
C MET A 107 -7.04 10.38 14.16
N TYR A 108 -7.10 9.08 13.88
CA TYR A 108 -6.19 8.09 14.43
C TYR A 108 -5.64 7.18 13.35
N ALA A 109 -4.43 6.68 13.58
CA ALA A 109 -3.72 5.84 12.63
C ALA A 109 -3.24 4.53 13.24
N ILE A 110 -3.35 3.44 12.47
CA ILE A 110 -2.98 2.08 12.90
C ILE A 110 -2.07 1.43 11.86
N TRP A 111 -1.09 0.67 12.34
CA TRP A 111 -0.27 -0.19 11.50
C TRP A 111 -1.01 -1.46 11.07
N ARG A 112 -0.96 -1.78 9.78
CA ARG A 112 -1.37 -3.08 9.22
C ARG A 112 -0.17 -3.99 8.89
N ILE A 113 1.01 -3.58 9.32
CA ILE A 113 2.26 -4.32 9.19
C ILE A 113 2.79 -4.77 10.54
N ASP A 114 3.52 -5.87 10.51
CA ASP A 114 4.27 -6.37 11.65
C ASP A 114 5.60 -5.63 11.81
N ALA A 115 6.16 -5.73 13.02
CA ALA A 115 7.52 -5.32 13.26
C ALA A 115 8.49 -6.12 12.37
N PRO A 116 9.63 -5.53 11.97
CA PRO A 116 10.65 -6.23 11.19
C PRO A 116 11.07 -7.55 11.84
N TRP A 117 10.85 -8.66 11.13
CA TRP A 117 11.09 -10.02 11.64
C TRP A 117 12.05 -10.81 10.75
N LYS A 118 12.16 -10.48 9.46
CA LYS A 118 12.99 -11.24 8.52
C LYS A 118 14.45 -10.78 8.61
N PRO A 119 15.40 -11.64 8.97
CA PRO A 119 16.80 -11.26 9.13
C PRO A 119 17.50 -11.13 7.78
N ILE A 120 18.21 -10.02 7.58
CA ILE A 120 19.09 -9.79 6.44
C ILE A 120 20.54 -9.94 6.91
N THR A 121 21.26 -10.90 6.34
CA THR A 121 22.67 -11.14 6.68
C THR A 121 23.60 -10.39 5.74
N ARG A 122 24.69 -9.83 6.29
CA ARG A 122 25.75 -9.17 5.52
C ARG A 122 27.11 -9.73 5.94
N ARG A 123 28.02 -9.88 4.98
CA ARG A 123 29.44 -10.16 5.25
C ARG A 123 30.20 -8.84 5.39
N GLY A 124 31.23 -8.82 6.22
CA GLY A 124 32.12 -7.66 6.35
C GLY A 124 32.75 -7.29 5.00
N GLN A 125 32.97 -5.99 4.78
CA GLN A 125 33.64 -5.50 3.58
C GLN A 125 35.07 -6.07 3.50
N GLY A 126 35.53 -6.41 2.30
CA GLY A 126 36.88 -6.95 2.06
C GLY A 126 37.07 -8.44 2.33
N LYS A 127 36.04 -9.19 2.76
CA LYS A 127 36.13 -10.65 2.94
C LYS A 127 35.95 -11.39 1.61
N ARG A 128 36.72 -12.47 1.42
CA ARG A 128 36.61 -13.37 0.26
C ARG A 128 35.30 -14.17 0.27
N MET A 129 34.96 -14.78 -0.87
CA MET A 129 33.86 -15.74 -0.98
C MET A 129 34.16 -17.01 -0.15
N GLY A 130 33.12 -17.75 0.24
CA GLY A 130 33.26 -18.90 1.16
C GLY A 130 33.17 -18.53 2.66
N GLY A 131 33.48 -19.45 3.58
CA GLY A 131 33.50 -19.17 5.04
C GLY A 131 32.13 -19.08 5.72
N GLY A 132 31.09 -19.64 5.12
CA GLY A 132 29.75 -19.71 5.72
C GLY A 132 28.94 -18.40 5.63
N LYS A 133 27.83 -18.32 6.37
CA LYS A 133 26.87 -17.21 6.28
C LYS A 133 27.24 -16.07 7.22
N GLY A 134 27.16 -14.83 6.72
CA GLY A 134 27.46 -13.62 7.49
C GLY A 134 26.58 -13.43 8.74
N ALA A 135 26.91 -12.42 9.54
CA ALA A 135 26.09 -12.01 10.68
C ALA A 135 24.80 -11.32 10.20
N ILE A 136 23.79 -11.25 11.06
CA ILE A 136 22.56 -10.50 10.79
C ILE A 136 22.89 -9.01 10.94
N ASP A 137 22.59 -8.23 9.90
CA ASP A 137 22.84 -6.79 9.83
C ASP A 137 21.61 -6.01 10.31
N HIS A 138 20.44 -6.34 9.75
CA HIS A 138 19.16 -5.73 10.15
C HIS A 138 18.00 -6.68 9.86
N TYR A 139 16.82 -6.30 10.35
CA TYR A 139 15.57 -6.99 10.07
C TYR A 139 14.69 -6.16 9.13
N VAL A 140 13.88 -6.85 8.34
CA VAL A 140 12.91 -6.24 7.42
C VAL A 140 11.54 -6.90 7.54
N THR A 141 10.50 -6.18 7.14
CA THR A 141 9.16 -6.73 6.92
C THR A 141 8.94 -6.90 5.41
N PRO A 142 8.82 -8.12 4.88
CA PRO A 142 8.44 -8.32 3.48
C PRO A 142 6.98 -7.94 3.26
N ILE A 143 6.70 -7.29 2.14
CA ILE A 143 5.37 -6.80 1.74
C ILE A 143 5.10 -7.30 0.33
N LYS A 144 3.93 -7.89 0.08
CA LYS A 144 3.44 -8.24 -1.26
C LYS A 144 2.65 -7.08 -1.89
N ALA A 145 2.33 -7.19 -3.17
CA ALA A 145 1.46 -6.23 -3.84
C ALA A 145 0.04 -6.28 -3.25
N GLU A 146 -0.68 -5.17 -3.33
CA GLU A 146 -2.04 -4.97 -2.80
C GLU A 146 -2.17 -5.00 -1.27
N ARG A 147 -1.05 -5.13 -0.54
CA ARG A 147 -1.06 -5.07 0.92
C ARG A 147 -1.31 -3.64 1.43
N ILE A 148 -2.21 -3.50 2.39
CA ILE A 148 -2.38 -2.27 3.16
C ILE A 148 -1.28 -2.17 4.22
N ILE A 149 -0.59 -1.04 4.25
CA ILE A 149 0.56 -0.81 5.13
C ILE A 149 0.11 -0.15 6.43
N MET A 150 -0.76 0.85 6.30
CA MET A 150 -1.33 1.59 7.40
C MET A 150 -2.73 2.03 7.03
N GLU A 151 -3.52 2.28 8.08
CA GLU A 151 -4.84 2.86 7.97
C GLU A 151 -4.96 4.10 8.81
N VAL A 152 -5.82 5.00 8.35
CA VAL A 152 -6.22 6.19 9.07
C VAL A 152 -7.73 6.25 9.06
N ALA A 153 -8.31 6.53 10.21
CA ALA A 153 -9.73 6.79 10.35
C ALA A 153 -9.98 7.96 11.31
N GLY A 154 -11.18 8.52 11.27
CA GLY A 154 -11.57 9.66 12.08
C GLY A 154 -12.66 10.51 11.43
N LYS A 155 -12.89 11.67 12.02
CA LYS A 155 -13.83 12.68 11.55
C LYS A 155 -13.17 13.56 10.49
N CYS A 156 -12.85 12.99 9.33
CA CYS A 156 -12.17 13.69 8.25
C CYS A 156 -12.61 13.22 6.87
N SER A 157 -12.48 14.11 5.88
CA SER A 157 -12.73 13.79 4.48
C SER A 157 -11.48 13.22 3.80
N PHE A 158 -11.68 12.55 2.67
CA PHE A 158 -10.54 12.04 1.89
C PHE A 158 -9.67 13.17 1.34
N GLU A 159 -10.25 14.34 1.04
CA GLU A 159 -9.50 15.50 0.55
C GLU A 159 -8.51 16.03 1.60
N GLU A 160 -8.88 16.00 2.87
CA GLU A 160 -7.98 16.35 3.98
C GLU A 160 -6.89 15.28 4.17
N ALA A 161 -7.24 14.00 4.01
CA ALA A 161 -6.32 12.90 4.28
C ALA A 161 -5.34 12.60 3.14
N LYS A 162 -5.78 12.73 1.90
CA LYS A 162 -5.04 12.35 0.69
C LYS A 162 -3.66 13.02 0.57
N PRO A 163 -3.47 14.33 0.83
CA PRO A 163 -2.17 14.97 0.69
C PRO A 163 -1.10 14.37 1.59
N PHE A 164 -1.44 14.10 2.86
CA PHE A 164 -0.46 13.54 3.79
C PHE A 164 -0.25 12.03 3.54
N LEU A 165 -1.29 11.28 3.20
CA LEU A 165 -1.15 9.86 2.83
C LEU A 165 -0.28 9.70 1.58
N LYS A 166 -0.42 10.61 0.59
CA LYS A 166 0.44 10.65 -0.59
C LYS A 166 1.90 10.93 -0.22
N MET A 167 2.14 11.88 0.68
CA MET A 167 3.49 12.14 1.21
C MET A 167 4.10 10.89 1.85
N ILE A 168 3.32 10.16 2.64
CA ILE A 168 3.76 8.90 3.25
C ILE A 168 4.04 7.83 2.19
N ALA A 169 3.21 7.75 1.15
CA ALA A 169 3.41 6.81 0.05
C ALA A 169 4.77 7.02 -0.65
N HIS A 170 5.23 8.26 -0.77
CA HIS A 170 6.56 8.58 -1.33
C HIS A 170 7.74 8.22 -0.43
N ILE A 171 7.54 7.98 0.88
CA ILE A 171 8.59 7.50 1.79
C ILE A 171 8.88 6.01 1.57
N LEU A 172 7.91 5.26 1.05
CA LEU A 172 8.04 3.83 0.87
C LEU A 172 9.04 3.50 -0.24
N PRO A 173 9.81 2.40 -0.09
CA PRO A 173 10.81 1.99 -1.07
C PRO A 173 10.20 1.35 -2.34
N PHE A 174 8.88 1.28 -2.43
CA PHE A 174 8.13 0.70 -3.54
C PHE A 174 6.91 1.59 -3.85
N PRO A 175 6.37 1.52 -5.08
CA PRO A 175 5.18 2.26 -5.46
C PRO A 175 4.01 1.93 -4.54
N ALA A 176 3.36 2.96 -4.02
CA ALA A 176 2.21 2.85 -3.14
C ALA A 176 1.21 3.97 -3.47
N GLU A 177 -0.04 3.74 -3.13
CA GLU A 177 -1.13 4.66 -3.39
C GLU A 177 -1.96 4.92 -2.13
N ALA A 178 -2.37 6.17 -1.95
CA ALA A 178 -3.33 6.55 -0.93
C ALA A 178 -4.74 6.25 -1.44
N VAL A 179 -5.50 5.46 -0.69
CA VAL A 179 -6.83 4.99 -1.09
C VAL A 179 -7.85 5.28 0.00
N SER A 180 -9.07 5.62 -0.41
CA SER A 180 -10.29 5.44 0.37
C SER A 180 -10.95 4.11 0.06
N LYS A 181 -11.85 3.65 0.95
CA LYS A 181 -12.67 2.45 0.71
C LYS A 181 -13.40 2.52 -0.64
N GLU A 182 -14.03 3.65 -0.93
CA GLU A 182 -14.73 3.88 -2.20
C GLU A 182 -13.78 3.78 -3.40
N THR A 183 -12.62 4.45 -3.35
CA THR A 183 -11.65 4.40 -4.46
C THR A 183 -11.07 3.00 -4.67
N LEU A 184 -10.88 2.24 -3.58
CA LEU A 184 -10.39 0.86 -3.62
C LEU A 184 -11.44 -0.07 -4.26
N GLU A 185 -12.69 0.04 -3.83
CA GLU A 185 -13.81 -0.72 -4.41
C GLU A 185 -14.04 -0.35 -5.87
N ALA A 186 -13.98 0.94 -6.22
CA ALA A 186 -14.09 1.41 -7.60
C ALA A 186 -12.96 0.84 -8.47
N SER A 187 -11.71 0.86 -8.01
CA SER A 187 -10.57 0.29 -8.74
C SER A 187 -10.72 -1.20 -8.99
N ARG A 188 -11.26 -1.95 -8.02
CA ARG A 188 -11.53 -3.39 -8.15
C ARG A 188 -12.68 -3.67 -9.12
N LYS A 189 -13.77 -2.90 -9.03
CA LYS A 189 -14.91 -2.98 -9.97
C LYS A 189 -14.46 -2.67 -11.39
N GLU A 190 -13.65 -1.63 -11.57
CA GLU A 190 -13.10 -1.27 -12.87
C GLU A 190 -12.20 -2.38 -13.43
N THR A 191 -11.31 -2.95 -12.61
CA THR A 191 -10.48 -4.09 -13.04
C THR A 191 -11.34 -5.26 -13.50
N ARG A 192 -12.40 -5.61 -12.75
CA ARG A 192 -13.33 -6.67 -13.12
C ARG A 192 -14.10 -6.35 -14.39
N ARG A 193 -14.56 -5.10 -14.54
CA ARG A 193 -15.27 -4.62 -15.73
C ARG A 193 -14.38 -4.74 -16.97
N LEU A 194 -13.12 -4.30 -16.88
CA LEU A 194 -12.14 -4.44 -17.97
C LEU A 194 -11.87 -5.90 -18.31
N GLU A 195 -11.84 -6.80 -17.33
CA GLU A 195 -11.71 -8.25 -17.56
C GLU A 195 -12.95 -8.87 -18.23
N GLU A 196 -14.15 -8.38 -17.93
CA GLU A 196 -15.43 -8.83 -18.52
C GLU A 196 -15.67 -8.26 -19.92
N GLU A 197 -15.23 -7.01 -20.16
CA GLU A 197 -15.33 -6.31 -21.45
C GLU A 197 -14.20 -6.69 -22.44
N ASP A 198 -13.20 -7.48 -22.01
CA ASP A 198 -12.08 -7.88 -22.88
C ASP A 198 -12.57 -8.74 -24.07
N ILE A 199 -12.50 -8.15 -25.27
CA ILE A 199 -12.91 -8.79 -26.52
C ILE A 199 -11.86 -9.79 -27.00
N ASN A 200 -10.61 -9.69 -26.52
CA ASN A 200 -9.51 -10.52 -27.01
C ASN A 200 -9.70 -12.00 -26.59
N PRO A 201 -9.85 -12.94 -27.55
CA PRO A 201 -10.00 -14.36 -27.23
C PRO A 201 -8.72 -14.96 -26.63
N TYR A 202 -7.55 -14.35 -26.87
CA TYR A 202 -6.25 -14.83 -26.42
C TYR A 202 -5.75 -14.07 -25.20
N THR A 203 -6.43 -14.27 -24.07
CA THR A 203 -5.96 -13.72 -22.79
C THR A 203 -4.68 -14.43 -22.34
N PHE A 204 -3.84 -13.74 -21.57
CA PHE A 204 -2.60 -14.33 -21.04
C PHE A 204 -2.88 -15.57 -20.19
N LYS A 205 -3.99 -15.56 -19.43
CA LYS A 205 -4.50 -16.70 -18.68
C LYS A 205 -4.80 -17.88 -19.61
N TYR A 206 -5.56 -17.66 -20.69
CA TYR A 206 -5.91 -18.69 -21.66
C TYR A 206 -4.67 -19.30 -22.34
N LEU A 207 -3.72 -18.47 -22.77
CA LEU A 207 -2.48 -18.91 -23.42
C LEU A 207 -1.66 -19.83 -22.51
N ILE A 208 -1.55 -19.48 -21.22
CA ILE A 208 -0.82 -20.30 -20.25
C ILE A 208 -1.58 -21.59 -19.94
N GLN A 209 -2.89 -21.55 -19.70
CA GLN A 209 -3.65 -22.75 -19.33
C GLN A 209 -3.58 -23.83 -20.42
N ASN A 210 -3.61 -23.43 -21.69
CA ASN A 210 -3.57 -24.36 -22.82
C ASN A 210 -2.14 -24.69 -23.31
N ASN A 211 -1.09 -24.21 -22.63
CA ASN A 211 0.30 -24.36 -23.07
C ASN A 211 0.50 -24.01 -24.55
N MET A 212 -0.15 -22.92 -24.99
CA MET A 212 -0.14 -22.50 -26.39
C MET A 212 1.30 -22.24 -26.84
N LEU A 213 1.65 -22.71 -28.05
CA LEU A 213 3.01 -22.59 -28.61
C LEU A 213 4.11 -23.19 -27.71
N GLY A 214 3.77 -24.09 -26.80
CA GLY A 214 4.71 -24.65 -25.83
C GLY A 214 5.22 -23.61 -24.82
N CYS A 215 4.39 -22.63 -24.44
CA CYS A 215 4.78 -21.51 -23.58
C CYS A 215 5.36 -21.93 -22.23
N HIS A 216 4.96 -23.10 -21.72
CA HIS A 216 5.45 -23.67 -20.47
C HIS A 216 6.96 -23.90 -20.42
N LYS A 217 7.62 -23.98 -21.59
CA LYS A 217 9.08 -24.14 -21.69
C LYS A 217 9.84 -22.88 -21.30
N TRP A 218 9.25 -21.69 -21.47
CA TRP A 218 9.92 -20.41 -21.26
C TRP A 218 9.30 -19.52 -20.19
N ILE A 219 8.03 -19.71 -19.81
CA ILE A 219 7.42 -19.00 -18.67
C ILE A 219 7.88 -19.58 -17.32
N ARG A 220 7.83 -18.74 -16.28
CA ARG A 220 8.10 -19.19 -14.91
C ARG A 220 6.85 -19.80 -14.29
N GLU A 221 7.03 -20.61 -13.27
CA GLU A 221 5.92 -21.20 -12.50
C GLU A 221 4.99 -20.14 -11.90
N ILE A 222 5.55 -19.01 -11.48
CA ILE A 222 4.80 -17.85 -10.95
C ILE A 222 3.83 -17.28 -11.96
N ASP A 223 4.18 -17.27 -13.24
CA ASP A 223 3.30 -16.78 -14.31
C ASP A 223 2.10 -17.70 -14.48
N ARG A 224 2.21 -18.97 -14.09
CA ARG A 224 1.09 -19.93 -14.03
C ARG A 224 0.15 -19.66 -12.87
N THR A 225 0.63 -19.06 -11.80
CA THR A 225 -0.19 -18.68 -10.64
C THR A 225 -0.86 -17.32 -10.87
N TYR A 226 -0.11 -16.34 -11.37
CA TYR A 226 -0.53 -14.95 -11.41
C TYR A 226 -0.82 -14.40 -12.81
N TRP A 227 -0.76 -15.25 -13.84
CA TRP A 227 -1.16 -14.91 -15.20
C TRP A 227 -0.48 -13.65 -15.74
N GLY A 228 0.81 -13.49 -15.46
CA GLY A 228 1.64 -12.37 -15.94
C GLY A 228 1.39 -11.02 -15.26
N LYS A 229 0.50 -10.95 -14.26
CA LYS A 229 0.21 -9.70 -13.52
C LYS A 229 1.39 -9.24 -12.66
N TYR A 230 2.21 -10.16 -12.18
CA TYR A 230 3.37 -9.87 -11.32
C TYR A 230 4.66 -10.47 -11.90
N HIS A 231 5.70 -9.66 -12.03
CA HIS A 231 7.01 -10.03 -12.60
C HIS A 231 8.16 -9.85 -11.60
#